data_AF-A0A968ZGU5-F1
#
_entry.id   AF-A0A968ZGU5-F1
#
_cell.length_a   1.000
_cell.length_b   1.000
_cell.length_c   1.000
_cell.angle_alpha   90.00
_cell.angle_beta   90.00
_cell.angle_gamma   90.00
#
_symmetry.space_group_name_H-M   'P 1'
#
loop_
_entity.id
_entity.type
_entity.pdbx_description
1 polymer ?
#
loop_
_entity_poly.entity_id
_entity_poly.type
_entity_poly.pdbx_seq_one_letter_code
_entity_poly.pdbx_strand_id
1 'polypeptide(L)' 'MRKFKVAIAGATGYTGSELVRLLSYHPQVEVVAITSESQIGKKFSHIHP' A
#
# COMPACT_ATOMS: atom_id res chain seq x y z
N MET A 1 15.84 -9.94 10.84
CA MET A 1 15.90 -8.46 10.93
C MET A 1 14.52 -7.93 11.25
N ARG A 2 14.40 -6.88 12.06
CA ARG A 2 13.10 -6.25 12.39
C ARG A 2 12.64 -5.41 11.19
N LYS A 3 11.38 -5.59 10.76
CA LYS A 3 10.76 -4.79 9.67
C LYS A 3 10.14 -3.51 10.23
N PHE A 4 10.18 -2.43 9.45
CA PHE A 4 9.45 -1.21 9.71
C PHE A 4 8.00 -1.38 9.25
N LYS A 5 7.06 -1.19 10.17
CA LYS A 5 5.63 -1.21 9.87
C LYS A 5 5.21 0.15 9.35
N VAL A 6 4.60 0.19 8.17
CA VAL A 6 4.22 1.44 7.51
C VAL A 6 2.76 1.40 7.06
N ALA A 7 2.15 2.58 7.01
CA ALA A 7 0.84 2.80 6.43
C ALA A 7 0.95 3.76 5.23
N ILE A 8 0.17 3.52 4.17
CA ILE A 8 0.18 4.36 2.96
C ILE A 8 -1.19 5.04 2.81
N ALA A 9 -1.21 6.37 2.93
CA ALA A 9 -2.39 7.18 2.63
C ALA A 9 -2.45 7.51 1.15
N GLY A 10 -3.62 7.39 0.53
CA GLY A 10 -3.80 7.63 -0.91
C GLY A 10 -3.25 6.50 -1.79
N ALA A 11 -3.27 5.27 -1.30
CA ALA A 11 -2.64 4.11 -1.96
C ALA A 11 -3.18 3.83 -3.37
N THR A 12 -4.40 4.26 -3.70
CA THR A 12 -5.01 4.01 -5.01
C THR A 12 -4.60 5.01 -6.09
N GLY A 13 -3.95 6.13 -5.74
CA GLY A 13 -3.38 7.05 -6.73
C GLY A 13 -2.10 6.48 -7.34
N TYR A 14 -1.68 6.98 -8.51
CA TYR A 14 -0.53 6.43 -9.25
C TYR A 14 0.75 6.30 -8.42
N THR A 15 1.10 7.35 -7.67
CA THR A 15 2.28 7.30 -6.80
C THR A 15 2.10 6.33 -5.63
N GLY A 16 0.87 6.27 -5.08
CA GLY A 16 0.53 5.37 -3.98
C GLY A 16 0.62 3.90 -4.39
N SER A 17 0.11 3.56 -5.58
CA SER A 17 0.12 2.19 -6.08
C SER A 17 1.54 1.72 -6.39
N GLU A 18 2.38 2.59 -6.94
CA GLU A 18 3.79 2.30 -7.18
C GLU A 18 4.58 2.16 -5.86
N LEU A 19 4.26 2.98 -4.85
CA LEU A 19 4.84 2.82 -3.52
C LEU A 19 4.44 1.48 -2.89
N VAL A 20 3.18 1.07 -3.01
CA VAL A 20 2.71 -0.26 -2.58
C VAL A 20 3.49 -1.36 -3.32
N ARG A 21 3.64 -1.25 -4.64
CA ARG A 21 4.37 -2.22 -5.47
C ARG A 21 5.82 -2.37 -5.02
N LEU A 22 6.53 -1.25 -4.83
CA LEU A 22 7.94 -1.27 -4.39
C LEU A 22 8.10 -1.80 -2.96
N LEU A 23 7.27 -1.34 -2.01
CA LEU A 23 7.39 -1.73 -0.60
C LEU A 23 6.96 -3.17 -0.33
N SER A 24 6.10 -3.74 -1.18
CA SER A 24 5.70 -5.16 -1.09
C SER A 24 6.88 -6.12 -1.25
N TYR A 25 7.95 -5.70 -1.94
CA TYR A 25 9.17 -6.48 -2.12
C TYR A 25 10.34 -5.98 -1.27
N HIS A 26 10.16 -4.95 -0.45
CA HIS A 26 11.26 -4.35 0.31
C HIS A 26 11.60 -5.20 1.56
N PRO A 27 12.85 -5.66 1.73
CA PRO A 27 13.19 -6.66 2.76
C PRO A 27 13.03 -6.16 4.20
N GLN A 28 13.09 -4.84 4.40
CA GLN A 28 13.02 -4.22 5.72
C GLN A 28 11.67 -3.55 6.02
N VAL A 29 10.67 -3.68 5.15
CA VAL A 29 9.37 -3.00 5.32
C VAL A 29 8.23 -4.01 5.31
N GLU A 30 7.20 -3.71 6.08
CA GLU A 30 5.91 -4.39 6.10
C GLU A 30 4.81 -3.34 5.97
N VAL A 31 4.07 -3.37 4.86
CA VAL A 31 2.90 -2.50 4.68
C VAL A 31 1.75 -3.10 5.48
N VAL A 32 1.36 -2.46 6.57
CA VAL A 32 0.33 -2.97 7.50
C VAL A 32 -1.04 -2.34 7.26
N ALA A 33 -1.09 -1.20 6.58
CA ALA A 33 -2.33 -0.52 6.24
C ALA A 33 -2.19 0.31 4.98
N ILE A 34 -3.27 0.42 4.23
CA ILE A 34 -3.40 1.30 3.08
C ILE A 34 -4.78 1.97 3.13
N THR A 35 -4.87 3.23 2.73
CA THR A 35 -6.13 3.98 2.75
C THR A 35 -6.35 4.73 1.44
N SER A 36 -7.61 5.03 1.16
CA SER A 36 -8.05 5.87 0.05
C SER A 36 -9.38 6.50 0.41
N GLU A 37 -9.55 7.80 0.12
CA GLU A 37 -10.80 8.52 0.36
C GLU A 37 -11.91 8.08 -0.60
N SER A 38 -11.57 7.86 -1.88
CA SER A 38 -12.55 7.56 -2.92
C SER A 38 -12.88 6.06 -3.05
N GLN A 39 -12.14 5.19 -2.36
CA GLN A 39 -12.22 3.73 -2.53
C GLN A 39 -12.37 2.97 -1.21
N ILE A 40 -13.09 3.57 -0.26
CA ILE A 40 -13.36 2.99 1.06
C ILE A 40 -14.07 1.64 0.92
N GLY A 41 -13.63 0.65 1.71
CA GLY A 41 -14.25 -0.68 1.79
C GLY A 41 -13.96 -1.61 0.61
N LYS A 42 -13.28 -1.13 -0.43
CA LYS A 42 -12.87 -1.96 -1.57
C LYS A 42 -11.49 -2.57 -1.31
N LYS A 43 -11.29 -3.80 -1.78
CA LYS A 43 -9.96 -4.42 -1.79
C LYS A 43 -9.07 -3.69 -2.79
N PHE A 44 -7.82 -3.45 -2.40
CA PHE A 44 -6.83 -2.83 -3.27
C PHE A 44 -6.62 -3.61 -4.57
N SER A 45 -6.60 -4.94 -4.50
CA SER A 45 -6.46 -5.83 -5.67
C SER A 45 -7.62 -5.76 -6.66
N HIS A 46 -8.78 -5.21 -6.28
CA HIS A 46 -9.88 -4.98 -7.24
C HIS A 46 -9.64 -3.72 -8.09
N ILE A 47 -8.76 -2.82 -7.63
CA ILE A 47 -8.46 -1.54 -8.28
C ILE A 47 -7.14 -1.66 -9.04
N HIS A 48 -6.16 -2.33 -8.44
CA HIS A 48 -4.83 -2.62 -8.98
C HIS A 48 -4.57 -4.14 -8.87
N PRO A 49 -4.92 -4.93 -9.92
CA PRO A 49 -4.81 -6.40 -9.92
C PRO A 49 -3.38 -6.94 -9.83
#